data_AF-A0AAV8ZN77-F1
#
_entry.id   AF-A0AAV8ZN77-F1
#
_cell.length_a   1.000
_cell.length_b   1.000
_cell.length_c   1.000
_cell.angle_alpha   90.00
_cell.angle_beta   90.00
_cell.angle_gamma   90.00
#
_symmetry.space_group_name_H-M   'P 1'
#
loop_
_entity.id
_entity.type
_entity.pdbx_description
1 polymer ?
#
loop_
_entity_poly.entity_id
_entity_poly.type
_entity_poly.pdbx_seq_one_letter_code
_entity_poly.pdbx_strand_id
1 'polypeptide(L)'
;MSTLEHSKYLPTHSHEREKIGARKDFLITLWYLSNEESFRQVSDRFNVTYSSAHRCLKRVLDFLISIKSQIIKWPTGNNVKRINNGFKGKKGINNIIGVIDGSHIEINKPKEDQDAYINRK
;
A
#
# COMPACT_ATOMS: atom_id res chain seq x y z
N MET A 1 17.18 -7.36 -4.90
CA MET A 1 15.91 -6.62 -4.81
C MET A 1 16.27 -5.16 -4.62
N SER A 2 15.78 -4.25 -5.46
CA SER A 2 16.12 -2.83 -5.34
C SER A 2 15.53 -2.25 -4.05
N THR A 3 16.34 -1.59 -3.23
CA THR A 3 15.90 -0.89 -2.02
C THR A 3 15.64 0.58 -2.32
N LEU A 4 14.69 1.22 -1.61
CA LEU A 4 14.39 2.64 -1.80
C LEU A 4 15.64 3.52 -1.64
N GLU A 5 16.52 3.19 -0.69
CA GLU A 5 17.80 3.87 -0.41
C GLU A 5 18.73 3.98 -1.62
N HIS A 6 18.72 2.98 -2.49
CA HIS A 6 19.60 2.90 -3.67
C HIS A 6 18.84 3.18 -4.97
N SER A 7 17.63 3.75 -4.86
CA SER A 7 16.77 4.02 -5.99
C SER A 7 16.94 5.45 -6.51
N LYS A 8 16.63 5.66 -7.79
CA LYS A 8 16.62 7.00 -8.42
C LYS A 8 15.55 7.94 -7.86
N TYR A 9 14.67 7.45 -7.00
CA TYR A 9 13.54 8.24 -6.49
C TYR A 9 13.98 9.23 -5.42
N LEU A 10 15.06 8.95 -4.67
CA LEU A 10 15.55 9.85 -3.63
C LEU A 10 16.32 11.05 -4.20
N PRO A 11 16.23 12.22 -3.53
CA PRO A 11 16.93 13.42 -3.97
C PRO A 11 18.47 13.27 -3.89
N THR A 12 19.16 13.61 -4.99
CA THR A 12 20.63 13.53 -5.08
C THR A 12 21.34 14.86 -4.80
N HIS A 13 20.62 15.99 -4.73
CA HIS A 13 21.21 17.34 -4.57
C HIS A 13 22.08 17.51 -3.31
N SER A 14 23.12 18.33 -3.38
CA SER A 14 24.11 18.54 -2.29
C SER A 14 23.87 19.78 -1.43
N HIS A 15 22.80 20.52 -1.64
CA HIS A 15 22.59 21.84 -1.00
C HIS A 15 22.18 21.77 0.48
N GLU A 16 22.41 22.89 1.18
CA GLU A 16 22.36 23.21 2.62
C GLU A 16 21.20 22.65 3.48
N ARG A 17 20.13 22.10 2.88
CA ARG A 17 19.05 21.46 3.64
C ARG A 17 19.26 19.96 3.72
N GLU A 18 19.17 19.44 4.94
CA GLU A 18 19.23 18.02 5.19
C GLU A 18 18.18 17.26 4.35
N LYS A 19 18.62 16.19 3.71
CA LYS A 19 17.75 15.33 2.91
C LYS A 19 16.83 14.53 3.82
N ILE A 20 15.58 14.40 3.41
CA ILE A 20 14.72 13.37 3.99
C ILE A 20 15.21 12.03 3.45
N GLY A 21 15.77 11.21 4.35
CA GLY A 21 16.28 9.88 4.01
C GLY A 21 15.16 8.87 3.73
N ALA A 22 15.51 7.75 3.09
CA ALA A 22 14.58 6.70 2.66
C ALA A 22 13.66 6.20 3.79
N ARG A 23 14.21 6.01 4.98
CA ARG A 23 13.45 5.58 6.16
C ARG A 23 12.36 6.58 6.52
N LYS A 24 12.70 7.87 6.58
CA LYS A 24 11.72 8.93 6.93
C LYS A 24 10.68 9.10 5.82
N ASP A 25 11.09 9.01 4.55
CA ASP A 25 10.17 8.96 3.41
C ASP A 25 9.13 7.85 3.53
N PHE A 26 9.61 6.64 3.85
CA PHE A 26 8.77 5.46 3.99
C PHE A 26 7.82 5.59 5.18
N LEU A 27 8.30 6.09 6.33
CA LEU A 27 7.47 6.30 7.52
C LEU A 27 6.39 7.36 7.29
N ILE A 28 6.71 8.49 6.64
CA ILE A 28 5.73 9.51 6.25
C ILE A 28 4.64 8.90 5.37
N THR A 29 5.06 8.11 4.38
CA THR A 29 4.14 7.46 3.41
C THR A 29 3.25 6.45 4.10
N LEU A 30 3.84 5.56 4.90
CA LEU A 30 3.11 4.53 5.64
C LEU A 30 2.10 5.18 6.58
N TRP A 31 2.51 6.20 7.32
CA TRP A 31 1.61 6.92 8.22
C TRP A 31 0.44 7.55 7.47
N TYR A 32 0.69 8.23 6.36
CA TYR A 32 -0.37 8.85 5.55
C TYR A 32 -1.35 7.80 4.98
N LEU A 33 -0.86 6.65 4.52
CA LEU A 33 -1.73 5.61 3.94
C LEU A 33 -2.51 4.81 4.99
N SER A 34 -2.01 4.76 6.23
CA SER A 34 -2.63 4.01 7.32
C SER A 34 -3.57 4.83 8.19
N ASN A 35 -3.59 6.17 8.05
CA ASN A 35 -4.38 7.05 8.89
C ASN A 35 -5.17 8.05 8.03
N GLU A 36 -6.36 8.43 8.48
CA GLU A 36 -7.15 9.49 7.87
C GLU A 36 -6.67 10.88 8.30
N GLU A 37 -5.38 11.17 8.07
CA GLU A 37 -4.77 12.46 8.41
C GLU A 37 -4.53 13.32 7.16
N SER A 38 -4.77 14.63 7.32
CA SER A 38 -4.37 15.61 6.31
C SER A 38 -2.84 15.74 6.24
N PHE A 39 -2.32 16.15 5.08
CA PHE A 39 -0.89 16.46 4.94
C PHE A 39 -0.38 17.51 5.93
N ARG A 40 -1.24 18.40 6.44
CA ARG A 40 -0.87 19.35 7.51
C ARG A 40 -0.49 18.60 8.78
N GLN A 41 -1.36 17.69 9.25
CA GLN A 41 -1.11 16.89 10.44
C GLN A 41 0.13 16.00 10.29
N VAL A 42 0.30 15.37 9.12
CA VAL A 42 1.49 14.57 8.81
C VAL A 42 2.76 15.44 8.80
N SER A 43 2.68 16.66 8.26
CA SER A 43 3.80 17.59 8.22
C SER A 43 4.26 18.00 9.61
N ASP A 44 3.31 18.36 10.48
CA ASP A 44 3.58 18.72 11.87
C ASP A 44 4.21 17.53 12.62
N ARG A 45 3.66 16.32 12.44
CA ARG A 45 4.13 15.10 13.09
C ARG A 45 5.57 14.72 12.72
N PHE A 46 5.92 14.82 11.45
CA PHE A 46 7.24 14.43 10.96
C PHE A 46 8.23 15.59 10.90
N ASN A 47 7.83 16.79 11.35
CA ASN A 47 8.60 18.03 11.27
C ASN A 47 9.16 18.25 9.86
N VAL A 48 8.27 18.30 8.87
CA VAL A 48 8.58 18.58 7.47
C VAL A 48 7.58 19.58 6.91
N THR A 49 7.91 20.25 5.83
CA THR A 49 6.92 21.10 5.16
C THR A 49 5.84 20.26 4.47
N TYR A 50 4.65 20.83 4.31
CA TYR A 50 3.54 20.25 3.51
C TYR A 50 4.01 19.72 2.15
N SER A 51 4.74 20.55 1.42
CA SER A 51 5.28 20.20 0.10
C SER A 51 6.31 19.06 0.17
N SER A 52 7.03 18.91 1.28
CA SER A 52 7.98 17.83 1.48
C SER A 52 7.25 16.52 1.79
N ALA A 53 6.25 16.53 2.68
CA ALA A 53 5.42 15.35 2.98
C ALA A 53 4.77 14.77 1.72
N HIS A 54 4.16 15.62 0.89
CA HIS A 54 3.57 15.19 -0.39
C HIS A 54 4.62 14.60 -1.36
N ARG A 55 5.81 15.21 -1.45
CA ARG A 55 6.91 14.67 -2.25
C ARG A 55 7.40 13.32 -1.74
N CYS A 56 7.47 13.11 -0.42
CA CYS A 56 7.82 11.81 0.17
C CYS A 56 6.83 10.73 -0.26
N LEU A 57 5.53 11.00 -0.12
CA LEU A 57 4.46 10.09 -0.54
C LEU A 57 4.63 9.69 -2.01
N LYS A 58 4.77 10.68 -2.89
CA LYS A 58 4.95 10.45 -4.33
C LYS A 58 6.16 9.57 -4.64
N ARG A 59 7.33 9.86 -4.06
CA ARG A 59 8.55 9.06 -4.26
C ARG A 59 8.37 7.60 -3.88
N VAL A 60 7.80 7.35 -2.70
CA VAL A 60 7.61 5.99 -2.19
C VAL A 60 6.57 5.25 -3.04
N LEU A 61 5.46 5.88 -3.39
CA LEU A 61 4.46 5.27 -4.27
C LEU A 61 5.02 4.92 -5.64
N ASP A 62 5.76 5.84 -6.27
CA ASP A 62 6.36 5.60 -7.59
C ASP A 62 7.41 4.47 -7.51
N PHE A 63 8.18 4.38 -6.43
CA PHE A 63 9.07 3.25 -6.16
C PHE A 63 8.31 1.92 -5.98
N LEU A 64 7.26 1.89 -5.16
CA LEU A 64 6.45 0.69 -4.93
C LEU A 64 5.80 0.19 -6.23
N ILE A 65 5.29 1.11 -7.06
CA ILE A 65 4.74 0.79 -8.38
C ILE A 65 5.82 0.20 -9.28
N SER A 66 7.05 0.70 -9.21
CA SER A 66 8.17 0.20 -10.04
C SER A 66 8.55 -1.24 -9.71
N ILE A 67 8.39 -1.67 -8.45
CA ILE A 67 8.72 -3.04 -8.00
C ILE A 67 7.50 -3.98 -7.94
N LYS A 68 6.29 -3.50 -8.26
CA LYS A 68 5.05 -4.26 -8.06
C LYS A 68 5.06 -5.65 -8.69
N SER A 69 5.62 -5.80 -9.90
CA SER A 69 5.68 -7.08 -10.62
C SER A 69 6.66 -8.08 -10.00
N GLN A 70 7.60 -7.61 -9.18
CA GLN A 70 8.53 -8.46 -8.45
C GLN A 70 7.90 -9.05 -7.18
N ILE A 71 6.85 -8.42 -6.66
CA ILE A 71 6.22 -8.74 -5.37
C ILE A 71 4.85 -9.38 -5.56
N ILE A 72 4.00 -8.76 -6.38
CA ILE A 72 2.65 -9.23 -6.70
C ILE A 72 2.77 -10.18 -7.89
N LYS A 73 2.81 -11.49 -7.61
CA LYS A 73 2.95 -12.54 -8.62
C LYS A 73 1.78 -13.50 -8.58
N TRP A 74 1.36 -13.95 -9.76
CA TRP A 74 0.47 -15.11 -9.87
C TRP A 74 1.20 -16.36 -9.35
N PRO A 75 0.65 -17.13 -8.41
CA PRO A 75 1.18 -18.45 -8.08
C PRO A 75 1.19 -19.36 -9.29
N THR A 76 2.25 -20.17 -9.38
CA THR A 76 2.47 -21.15 -10.44
C THR A 76 2.90 -22.50 -9.84
N GLY A 77 2.74 -23.58 -10.61
CA GLY A 77 3.21 -24.92 -10.24
C GLY A 77 2.71 -25.38 -8.86
N ASN A 78 3.64 -25.80 -8.00
CA ASN A 78 3.31 -26.33 -6.67
C ASN A 78 2.66 -25.29 -5.74
N ASN A 79 2.87 -23.98 -5.97
CA ASN A 79 2.21 -22.95 -5.18
C ASN A 79 0.70 -22.93 -5.41
N VAL A 80 0.24 -23.18 -6.64
CA VAL A 80 -1.20 -23.28 -6.96
C VAL A 80 -1.84 -24.43 -6.18
N LYS A 81 -1.22 -25.61 -6.20
CA LYS A 81 -1.68 -26.79 -5.47
C LYS A 81 -1.73 -26.54 -3.96
N ARG A 82 -0.67 -25.91 -3.42
CA ARG A 82 -0.58 -25.57 -1.99
C ARG A 82 -1.71 -24.64 -1.55
N ILE A 83 -1.99 -23.60 -2.35
CA ILE A 83 -3.07 -22.64 -2.04
C ILE A 83 -4.43 -23.34 -2.11
N ASN A 84 -4.72 -24.05 -3.20
CA ASN A 84 -5.99 -24.76 -3.39
C ASN A 84 -6.25 -25.76 -2.25
N ASN A 85 -5.28 -26.61 -1.92
CA ASN A 85 -5.40 -27.57 -0.83
C ASN A 85 -5.61 -26.90 0.54
N GLY A 86 -4.97 -25.75 0.77
CA GLY A 86 -5.14 -24.99 2.01
C GLY A 86 -6.57 -24.46 2.18
N PHE A 87 -7.16 -23.90 1.13
CA PHE A 87 -8.56 -23.42 1.16
C PHE A 87 -9.56 -24.56 1.23
N LYS A 88 -9.32 -25.64 0.48
CA LYS A 88 -10.13 -26.86 0.53
C LYS A 88 -10.15 -27.45 1.95
N GLY A 89 -8.98 -27.60 2.58
CA GLY A 89 -8.87 -28.18 3.92
C GLY A 89 -9.47 -27.32 5.03
N LYS A 90 -9.43 -25.98 4.91
CA LYS A 90 -9.95 -25.08 5.95
C LYS A 90 -11.44 -24.74 5.81
N LYS A 91 -11.93 -24.62 4.58
CA LYS A 91 -13.28 -24.08 4.29
C LYS A 91 -14.06 -24.87 3.25
N GLY A 92 -13.51 -25.97 2.71
CA GLY A 92 -14.15 -26.77 1.66
C GLY A 92 -14.20 -26.10 0.29
N ILE A 93 -13.58 -24.92 0.13
CA ILE A 93 -13.63 -24.17 -1.13
C ILE A 93 -12.53 -24.67 -2.07
N ASN A 94 -12.94 -25.16 -3.24
CA ASN A 94 -12.04 -25.69 -4.25
C ASN A 94 -11.63 -24.62 -5.26
N ASN A 95 -10.51 -24.87 -5.97
CA ASN A 95 -10.04 -24.08 -7.11
C ASN A 95 -9.66 -22.64 -6.79
N ILE A 96 -9.35 -22.35 -5.52
CA ILE A 96 -8.77 -21.06 -5.12
C ILE A 96 -7.28 -21.06 -5.44
N ILE A 97 -6.84 -20.00 -6.11
CA ILE A 97 -5.45 -19.78 -6.48
C ILE A 97 -4.85 -18.54 -5.79
N GLY A 98 -5.64 -17.76 -5.08
CA GLY A 98 -5.20 -16.60 -4.31
C GLY A 98 -6.39 -15.82 -3.77
N VAL A 99 -6.11 -14.85 -2.89
CA VAL A 99 -7.12 -13.90 -2.38
C VAL A 99 -6.53 -12.52 -2.52
N ILE A 100 -7.33 -11.60 -3.05
CA ILE A 100 -7.11 -10.17 -2.98
C ILE A 100 -8.11 -9.68 -1.93
N ASP A 101 -7.68 -8.82 -1.00
CA ASP A 101 -8.62 -8.22 -0.06
C ASP A 101 -9.71 -7.44 -0.80
N GLY A 102 -10.82 -7.15 -0.11
CA GLY A 102 -12.00 -6.55 -0.69
C GLY A 102 -11.70 -5.29 -1.51
N SER A 103 -12.13 -5.29 -2.76
CA SER A 103 -12.31 -4.06 -3.53
C SER A 103 -13.66 -3.47 -3.14
N HIS A 104 -13.71 -2.16 -2.86
CA HIS A 104 -14.99 -1.47 -2.76
C HIS A 104 -15.66 -1.50 -4.14
N ILE A 105 -16.82 -2.15 -4.20
CA ILE A 105 -17.69 -2.15 -5.37
C ILE A 105 -18.83 -1.19 -5.03
N GLU A 106 -18.94 -0.11 -5.81
CA GLU A 106 -20.09 0.78 -5.69
C GLU A 106 -21.34 0.02 -6.13
N ILE A 107 -22.35 -0.01 -5.25
CA ILE A 107 -23.62 -0.65 -5.51
C ILE A 107 -24.76 0.31 -5.16
N ASN A 108 -25.89 0.15 -5.83
CA ASN A 108 -27.13 0.77 -5.36
C ASN A 108 -27.51 0.14 -4.02
N LYS A 109 -27.82 0.98 -3.03
CA LYS A 109 -28.24 0.53 -1.70
C LYS A 109 -29.45 -0.41 -1.83
N PRO A 110 -29.38 -1.65 -1.35
CA PRO A 110 -30.52 -2.57 -1.43
C PRO A 110 -31.70 -2.06 -0.60
N LYS A 111 -32.92 -2.53 -0.89
CA LYS A 111 -34.12 -2.10 -0.14
C LYS A 111 -34.17 -2.73 1.26
N GLU A 112 -33.73 -3.98 1.37
CA GLU A 112 -33.68 -4.74 2.62
C GLU A 112 -32.26 -4.71 3.20
N ASP A 113 -32.16 -4.72 4.53
CA ASP A 113 -30.91 -4.76 5.30
C ASP A 113 -29.84 -3.75 4.84
N GLN A 114 -30.30 -2.53 4.65
CA GLN A 114 -29.54 -1.40 4.13
C GLN A 114 -28.23 -1.12 4.85
N ASP A 115 -28.18 -1.36 6.16
CA ASP A 115 -27.05 -0.99 7.01
C ASP A 115 -25.90 -2.00 6.90
N ALA A 116 -26.18 -3.24 6.48
CA ALA A 116 -25.15 -4.25 6.21
C ALA A 116 -24.23 -3.90 5.00
N TYR A 117 -24.65 -2.95 4.17
CA TYR A 117 -23.95 -2.51 2.96
C TYR A 117 -23.33 -1.11 3.11
N ILE A 118 -23.29 -0.57 4.33
CA ILE A 118 -22.59 0.69 4.64
C ILE A 118 -21.16 0.34 5.05
N ASN A 119 -20.18 0.99 4.43
CA ASN A 119 -18.78 0.83 4.82
C ASN A 119 -18.58 1.29 6.27
N ARG A 120 -17.75 0.56 7.02
CA ARG A 120 -17.36 0.98 8.39
C ARG A 120 -16.62 2.32 8.29
N LYS A 121 -16.95 3.24 9.20
CA LYS A 121 -16.19 4.47 9.40
C LYS A 121 -14.78 4.16 9.91
#